data_AF-A0A2D7G9L0-F1
#
_entry.id   AF-A0A2D7G9L0-F1
#
_cell.length_a   1.000
_cell.length_b   1.000
_cell.length_c   1.000
_cell.angle_alpha   90.00
_cell.angle_beta   90.00
_cell.angle_gamma   90.00
#
_symmetry.space_group_name_H-M   'P 1'
#
loop_
_entity.id
_entity.type
_entity.pdbx_description
1 polymer ?
#
loop_
_entity_poly.entity_id
_entity_poly.type
_entity_poly.pdbx_seq_one_letter_code
_entity_poly.pdbx_strand_id
1 'polypeptide(L)' 'MMFRLLLLIFIFVGYGVNAAEPLRIKITEGVIEPLPFAAPTFIAENDGGHNYVKKISDLVSQDLTGTGLFRKIPLQAFIS' A
#
# COMPACT_ATOMS: atom_id res chain seq x y z
N MET A 1 64.13 -6.40 -5.95
CA MET A 1 63.31 -5.63 -4.98
C MET A 1 62.29 -4.71 -5.67
N MET A 2 62.70 -3.92 -6.66
CA MET A 2 61.86 -2.91 -7.33
C MET A 2 60.61 -3.49 -8.03
N PHE A 3 60.72 -4.65 -8.68
CA PHE A 3 59.58 -5.34 -9.33
C PHE A 3 58.49 -5.78 -8.35
N ARG A 4 58.89 -6.16 -7.12
CA ARG A 4 57.98 -6.61 -6.06
C ARG A 4 57.22 -5.45 -5.42
N LEU A 5 57.83 -4.26 -5.39
CA LEU A 5 57.20 -3.01 -4.96
C LEU A 5 56.15 -2.54 -5.99
N LEU A 6 56.47 -2.63 -7.28
CA LEU A 6 55.57 -2.30 -8.38
C LEU A 6 54.32 -3.21 -8.41
N LEU A 7 54.50 -4.50 -8.15
CA LEU A 7 53.40 -5.48 -8.06
C LEU A 7 52.46 -5.17 -6.88
N LEU A 8 52.98 -4.75 -5.74
CA LEU A 8 52.17 -4.38 -4.57
C LEU A 8 51.35 -3.10 -4.81
N ILE A 9 51.92 -2.11 -5.52
CA ILE A 9 51.21 -0.89 -5.90
C ILE A 9 50.06 -1.20 -6.88
N PHE A 10 50.31 -2.09 -7.85
CA PHE A 10 49.30 -2.47 -8.85
C PHE A 10 48.09 -3.18 -8.21
N ILE A 11 48.34 -4.04 -7.22
CA ILE A 11 47.30 -4.69 -6.43
C ILE A 11 46.50 -3.65 -5.63
N PHE A 12 47.15 -2.65 -5.03
CA PHE A 12 46.48 -1.62 -4.22
C PHE A 12 45.59 -0.68 -5.04
N VAL A 13 45.97 -0.37 -6.28
CA VAL A 13 45.19 0.49 -7.20
C VAL A 13 43.95 -0.25 -7.74
N GLY A 14 44.00 -1.57 -7.89
CA GLY A 14 42.88 -2.38 -8.41
C GLY A 14 41.68 -2.54 -7.47
N TYR A 15 41.80 -2.15 -6.19
CA TYR A 15 40.70 -2.26 -5.20
C TYR A 15 39.80 -1.02 -5.13
N GLY A 16 40.10 0.05 -5.86
CA GLY A 16 39.42 1.34 -5.72
C GLY A 16 38.43 1.65 -6.83
N VAL A 17 37.22 2.05 -6.42
CA VAL A 17 36.12 2.65 -7.19
C VAL A 17 35.02 1.67 -7.62
N ASN A 18 34.28 1.16 -6.65
CA ASN A 18 32.87 0.81 -6.87
C ASN A 18 32.06 2.11 -6.77
N ALA A 19 31.70 2.71 -7.91
CA ALA A 19 30.73 3.79 -7.91
C ALA A 19 29.40 3.22 -7.42
N ALA A 20 28.88 3.73 -6.30
CA ALA A 20 27.54 3.37 -5.85
C ALA A 20 26.54 3.71 -6.97
N GLU A 21 25.79 2.73 -7.44
CA GLU A 21 24.76 2.99 -8.44
C GLU A 21 23.80 4.07 -7.94
N PRO A 22 23.30 4.96 -8.80
CA PRO A 22 22.33 5.99 -8.41
C PRO A 22 21.15 5.36 -7.68
N LEU A 23 20.66 5.99 -6.62
CA LEU A 23 19.52 5.48 -5.85
C LEU A 23 18.32 5.24 -6.79
N ARG A 24 17.87 3.99 -6.91
CA ARG A 24 16.67 3.63 -7.68
C ARG A 24 15.63 3.04 -6.74
N ILE A 25 14.38 3.47 -6.89
CA ILE A 25 13.23 2.82 -6.24
C ILE A 25 12.94 1.55 -7.04
N LYS A 26 13.09 0.37 -6.41
CA LYS A 26 12.66 -0.92 -6.95
C LYS A 26 11.30 -1.25 -6.34
N ILE A 27 10.23 -1.15 -7.13
CA ILE A 27 8.90 -1.60 -6.70
C ILE A 27 8.88 -3.13 -6.82
N THR A 28 8.95 -3.82 -5.68
CA THR A 28 9.07 -5.28 -5.63
C THR A 28 7.71 -5.96 -5.73
N GLU A 29 6.75 -5.55 -4.90
CA GLU A 29 5.44 -6.18 -4.80
C GLU A 29 4.38 -5.12 -4.47
N GLY A 30 3.20 -5.24 -5.08
CA GLY A 30 2.04 -4.43 -4.71
C GLY A 30 1.44 -4.93 -3.39
N VAL A 31 1.01 -4.01 -2.52
CA VAL A 31 0.19 -4.37 -1.36
C VAL A 31 -1.20 -4.75 -1.88
N ILE A 32 -1.57 -6.02 -1.73
CA ILE A 32 -2.88 -6.55 -2.18
C ILE A 32 -3.91 -6.58 -1.05
N GLU A 33 -3.71 -5.79 0.01
CA GLU A 33 -4.67 -5.74 1.11
C GLU A 33 -5.95 -5.00 0.68
N PRO A 34 -7.14 -5.54 0.99
CA PRO A 34 -8.39 -4.85 0.71
C PRO A 34 -8.44 -3.48 1.38
N LEU A 35 -8.83 -2.46 0.62
CA LEU A 35 -8.91 -1.08 1.09
C LEU A 35 -9.96 -0.95 2.20
N PRO A 36 -9.64 -0.37 3.37
CA PRO A 36 -10.61 -0.14 4.42
C PRO A 36 -11.64 0.92 4.02
N PHE A 37 -12.91 0.71 4.37
CA PHE A 37 -13.98 1.70 4.15
C PHE A 37 -15.02 1.71 5.27
N ALA A 38 -15.68 2.85 5.43
CA ALA A 38 -16.86 3.02 6.29
C ALA A 38 -18.14 3.02 5.44
N ALA A 39 -19.20 2.44 5.97
CA ALA A 39 -20.53 2.42 5.35
C ALA A 39 -21.58 2.92 6.34
N PRO A 40 -21.76 4.25 6.49
CA PRO A 40 -22.80 4.82 7.33
C PRO A 40 -24.20 4.50 6.78
N THR A 41 -25.19 4.59 7.66
CA THR A 41 -26.60 4.42 7.25
C THR A 41 -27.02 5.63 6.41
N PHE A 42 -27.68 5.39 5.28
CA PHE A 42 -28.26 6.47 4.49
C PHE A 42 -29.29 7.26 5.31
N ILE A 43 -29.47 8.53 4.96
CA ILE A 43 -30.49 9.38 5.57
C ILE A 43 -31.69 9.40 4.64
N ALA A 44 -32.88 9.12 5.18
CA ALA A 44 -34.12 9.20 4.40
C ALA A 44 -34.51 10.67 4.19
N GLU A 45 -34.92 11.01 2.98
CA GLU A 45 -35.45 12.35 2.67
C GLU A 45 -36.89 12.53 3.18
N ASN A 46 -37.67 11.45 3.22
CA ASN A 46 -39.07 11.45 3.63
C ASN A 46 -39.45 10.14 4.35
N ASP A 47 -40.68 10.12 4.89
CA ASP A 47 -41.22 8.98 5.66
C ASP A 47 -41.21 7.66 4.87
N GLY A 48 -41.45 7.73 3.55
CA GLY A 48 -41.43 6.56 2.67
C GLY A 48 -40.05 5.89 2.56
N GLY A 49 -38.97 6.66 2.75
CA GLY A 49 -37.59 6.20 2.65
C GLY A 49 -37.07 5.45 3.88
N HIS A 50 -37.66 5.63 5.06
CA HIS A 50 -37.15 5.07 6.32
C HIS A 50 -37.02 3.54 6.31
N ASN A 51 -37.90 2.85 5.57
CA ASN A 51 -37.85 1.39 5.48
C ASN A 51 -36.72 0.84 4.59
N TYR A 52 -36.02 1.72 3.86
CA TYR A 52 -35.02 1.34 2.87
C TYR A 52 -33.60 1.75 3.24
N VAL A 53 -33.41 2.78 4.08
CA VAL A 53 -32.07 3.32 4.38
C VAL A 53 -31.06 2.26 4.82
N LYS A 54 -31.47 1.37 5.73
CA LYS A 54 -30.61 0.28 6.21
C LYS A 54 -30.35 -0.74 5.10
N LYS A 55 -31.38 -1.11 4.32
CA LYS A 55 -31.27 -2.10 3.25
C LYS A 55 -30.32 -1.64 2.15
N ILE A 56 -30.39 -0.36 1.77
CA ILE A 56 -29.51 0.21 0.75
C ILE A 56 -28.07 0.29 1.28
N SER A 57 -27.85 0.76 2.50
CA SER A 57 -26.52 0.76 3.12
C SER A 57 -25.91 -0.63 3.21
N ASP A 58 -26.71 -1.63 3.57
CA ASP A 58 -26.27 -3.02 3.65
C ASP A 58 -25.94 -3.60 2.27
N LEU A 59 -26.73 -3.28 1.23
CA LEU A 59 -26.47 -3.70 -0.16
C LEU A 59 -25.14 -3.14 -0.66
N VAL A 60 -24.92 -1.82 -0.55
CA VAL A 60 -23.66 -1.17 -0.97
C VAL A 60 -22.47 -1.76 -0.22
N SER A 61 -22.63 -1.99 1.09
CA SER A 61 -21.60 -2.62 1.91
C SER A 61 -21.27 -4.04 1.46
N GLN A 62 -22.28 -4.82 1.04
CA GLN A 62 -22.11 -6.19 0.54
C GLN A 62 -21.45 -6.20 -0.84
N ASP A 63 -21.86 -5.32 -1.75
CA ASP A 63 -21.27 -5.22 -3.09
C ASP A 63 -19.77 -4.89 -3.01
N LEU A 64 -19.40 -3.89 -2.20
CA LEU A 64 -18.00 -3.51 -2.01
C LEU A 64 -17.17 -4.63 -1.40
N THR A 65 -17.67 -5.28 -0.33
CA THR A 65 -16.95 -6.38 0.32
C THR A 65 -16.86 -7.61 -0.59
N GLY A 66 -17.89 -7.87 -1.40
CA GLY A 66 -17.96 -8.99 -2.34
C GLY A 66 -16.93 -8.92 -3.47
N THR A 67 -16.40 -7.73 -3.78
CA THR A 67 -15.30 -7.58 -4.76
C THR A 67 -13.97 -8.17 -4.27
N GLY A 68 -13.79 -8.36 -2.96
CA GLY A 68 -12.50 -8.66 -2.35
C GLY A 68 -11.51 -7.48 -2.34
N LEU A 69 -11.86 -6.34 -2.92
CA LEU A 69 -11.03 -5.12 -2.95
C LEU A 69 -11.22 -4.25 -1.72
N PHE A 70 -12.30 -4.44 -0.95
CA PHE A 70 -12.66 -3.59 0.18
C PHE A 70 -12.94 -4.39 1.44
N ARG A 71 -12.64 -3.78 2.59
CA ARG A 71 -12.94 -4.33 3.93
C ARG A 71 -13.66 -3.30 4.78
N LYS A 72 -14.84 -3.65 5.29
CA LYS A 72 -15.61 -2.78 6.19
C LYS A 72 -14.88 -2.60 7.53
N ILE A 73 -14.75 -1.36 7.99
CA ILE A 73 -14.22 -1.04 9.32
C ILE A 73 -15.32 -1.08 10.40
N PRO A 74 -14.98 -1.34 11.68
CA PRO A 74 -15.97 -1.31 12.76
C PRO A 74 -16.54 0.10 12.97
N LEU A 75 -17.78 0.17 13.47
CA LEU A 75 -18.50 1.45 13.66
C LEU A 75 -17.73 2.44 14.55
N GLN A 76 -17.01 1.94 15.57
CA GLN A 76 -16.18 2.78 16.45
C GLN A 76 -15.00 3.46 15.76
N ALA A 77 -14.66 3.06 14.53
CA ALA A 77 -13.58 3.67 13.74
C ALA A 77 -14.11 4.72 12.75
N PHE A 78 -15.42 5.01 12.74
CA PHE A 78 -16.00 6.03 11.88
C PHE A 78 -15.64 7.42 12.40
N ILE A 79 -15.28 8.33 11.51
CA ILE A 79 -15.05 9.74 11.83
C ILE A 79 -16.39 10.46 11.73
N SER A 80 -16.75 11.25 12.75
CA SER A 80 -17.98 12.05 12.82
C SER A 80 -17.71 13.52 12.53
#